data_AF-A0A432U7X7-F1
#
_entry.id   AF-A0A432U7X7-F1
#
_cell.length_a   1.000
_cell.length_b   1.000
_cell.length_c   1.000
_cell.angle_alpha   90.00
_cell.angle_beta   90.00
_cell.angle_gamma   90.00
#
_symmetry.space_group_name_H-M   'P 1'
#
loop_
_entity.id
_entity.type
_entity.pdbx_description
1 polymer ?
#
loop_
_entity_poly.entity_id
_entity_poly.type
_entity_poly.pdbx_seq_one_letter_code
_entity_poly.pdbx_strand_id
1 'polypeptide(L)' 'KPGGTLLYATCSILKAENEFQIADFLYSHDDASEIKIDLDWGMKTVIGRQQLPNAEFDGFYYALITKNNKKNVENRNS' A
#
# COMPACT_ATOMS: atom_id res chain seq x y z
N LYS A 1 -3.94 1.99 15.99
CA LYS A 1 -5.32 1.71 16.45
C LYS A 1 -6.16 1.35 15.22
N PRO A 2 -7.18 0.49 15.32
CA PRO A 2 -8.08 0.25 14.20
C PRO A 2 -8.69 1.57 13.69
N GLY A 3 -8.93 1.65 12.39
CA GLY A 3 -9.34 2.86 11.67
C GLY A 3 -8.20 3.85 11.37
N GLY A 4 -6.95 3.55 11.75
CA GLY A 4 -5.80 4.39 11.44
C GLY A 4 -5.30 4.18 10.01
N THR A 5 -4.82 5.25 9.37
CA THR A 5 -4.28 5.24 8.01
C THR A 5 -2.76 5.42 8.03
N LEU A 6 -2.05 4.67 7.19
CA LEU A 6 -0.62 4.77 6.92
C LEU A 6 -0.41 5.13 5.44
N LEU A 7 0.30 6.22 5.18
CA LEU A 7 0.84 6.52 3.85
C LEU A 7 2.27 6.00 3.77
N TYR A 8 2.50 5.04 2.88
CA TYR A 8 3.83 4.60 2.49
C TYR A 8 4.27 5.40 1.26
N ALA A 9 5.46 5.99 1.31
CA ALA A 9 5.99 6.84 0.26
C ALA A 9 7.49 6.61 0.06
N THR A 10 7.93 6.51 -1.20
CA THR A 10 9.34 6.39 -1.59
C THR A 10 9.63 7.26 -2.82
N CYS A 11 10.90 7.63 -3.00
CA CYS A 11 11.40 8.27 -4.22
C CYS A 11 12.12 7.23 -5.11
N SER A 12 11.50 6.07 -5.31
CA SER A 12 12.07 4.97 -6.09
C SER A 12 11.11 4.52 -7.20
N ILE A 13 11.68 3.92 -8.25
CA ILE A 13 10.96 3.22 -9.31
C ILE A 13 11.04 1.69 -9.17
N LEU A 14 11.85 1.19 -8.23
CA LEU A 14 12.11 -0.23 -8.09
C LEU A 14 10.89 -0.92 -7.45
N LYS A 15 10.29 -1.87 -8.17
CA LYS A 15 9.14 -2.65 -7.67
C LYS A 15 9.42 -3.31 -6.30
N ALA A 16 10.66 -3.75 -6.08
CA ALA A 16 11.13 -4.37 -4.86
C ALA A 16 11.12 -3.44 -3.63
N GLU A 17 11.12 -2.12 -3.85
CA GLU A 17 11.01 -1.10 -2.80
C GLU A 17 9.58 -0.53 -2.70
N ASN A 18 8.71 -0.88 -3.66
CA ASN A 18 7.40 -0.28 -3.84
C ASN A 18 6.29 -1.34 -3.72
N GLU A 19 5.70 -1.77 -4.85
CA GLU A 19 4.54 -2.66 -4.85
C GLU A 19 4.80 -4.01 -4.15
N PHE A 20 6.02 -4.55 -4.20
CA PHE A 20 6.36 -5.81 -3.53
C PHE A 20 6.45 -5.65 -2.01
N GLN A 21 7.03 -4.54 -1.51
CA GLN A 21 7.04 -4.26 -0.07
C GLN A 21 5.63 -4.18 0.50
N ILE A 22 4.71 -3.53 -0.24
CA ILE A 22 3.33 -3.39 0.23
C ILE A 22 2.55 -4.69 0.09
N ALA A 23 2.78 -5.46 -0.97
CA ALA A 23 2.18 -6.79 -1.09
C ALA A 23 2.59 -7.69 0.10
N ASP A 24 3.89 -7.75 0.42
CA ASP A 24 4.40 -8.53 1.54
C ASP A 24 3.88 -8.03 2.89
N PHE A 25 3.79 -6.71 3.06
CA PHE A 25 3.21 -6.10 4.26
C PHE A 25 1.74 -6.51 4.43
N LEU A 26 0.91 -6.37 3.39
CA LEU A 26 -0.51 -6.72 3.44
C LEU A 26 -0.72 -8.22 3.62
N TYR A 27 0.14 -9.06 3.04
CA TYR A 27 0.11 -10.50 3.25
C TYR A 27 0.41 -10.87 4.72
N SER A 28 1.34 -10.17 5.36
CA SER A 28 1.78 -10.43 6.73
C SER A 28 0.86 -9.82 7.81
N HIS A 29 -0.04 -8.91 7.42
CA HIS A 29 -0.93 -8.18 8.33
C HIS A 29 -2.39 -8.35 7.91
N ASP A 30 -3.05 -9.32 8.53
CA ASP A 30 -4.47 -9.65 8.33
C ASP A 30 -5.46 -8.50 8.64
N ASP A 31 -5.00 -7.53 9.42
CA ASP A 31 -5.72 -6.32 9.78
C ASP A 31 -5.31 -5.11 8.94
N ALA A 32 -4.66 -5.30 7.80
CA ALA A 32 -4.31 -4.23 6.88
C ALA A 32 -5.00 -4.41 5.52
N SER A 33 -5.40 -3.29 4.91
CA SER A 33 -5.89 -3.30 3.52
C SER A 33 -5.50 -2.02 2.80
N GLU A 34 -5.29 -2.12 1.49
CA GLU A 34 -5.07 -0.95 0.63
C GLU A 34 -6.34 -0.08 0.57
N ILE A 35 -6.15 1.23 0.67
CA ILE A 35 -7.09 2.23 0.19
C ILE A 35 -6.58 2.71 -1.17
N LYS A 36 -7.39 2.55 -2.22
CA LYS A 36 -7.02 3.07 -3.54
C LYS A 36 -6.90 4.59 -3.49
N ILE A 37 -5.73 5.08 -3.84
CA ILE A 37 -5.46 6.50 -3.93
C ILE A 37 -5.96 7.01 -5.28
N ASP A 38 -6.85 8.01 -5.24
CA ASP A 38 -7.20 8.78 -6.43
C ASP A 38 -6.37 10.06 -6.46
N LEU A 39 -5.43 10.11 -7.40
CA LEU A 39 -4.56 11.24 -7.66
C LEU A 39 -4.58 11.51 -9.16
N ASP A 40 -4.41 12.78 -9.51
CA ASP A 40 -4.31 13.28 -10.88
C ASP A 40 -2.96 12.95 -11.53
N TRP A 41 -1.94 12.64 -10.73
CA TRP A 41 -0.62 12.22 -11.19
C TRP A 41 -0.36 10.72 -10.99
N GLY A 42 0.69 10.25 -11.65
CA GLY A 42 1.17 8.87 -11.54
C GLY A 42 0.27 7.85 -12.22
N MET A 43 0.87 6.70 -12.52
CA MET A 43 0.20 5.54 -13.08
C MET A 43 -0.36 4.66 -11.97
N LYS A 44 -1.54 4.08 -12.17
CA LYS A 44 -2.10 3.07 -11.28
C LYS A 44 -1.27 1.78 -11.39
N THR A 45 -0.90 1.21 -10.25
CA THR A 45 -0.24 -0.11 -10.14
C THR A 45 -1.20 -1.11 -9.51
N VAL A 46 -0.74 -2.35 -9.29
CA VAL A 46 -1.56 -3.37 -8.60
C VAL A 46 -1.92 -2.90 -7.19
N ILE A 47 -0.93 -2.36 -6.48
CA ILE A 47 -1.07 -1.69 -5.18
C ILE A 47 -0.38 -0.34 -5.29
N GLY A 48 -1.03 0.74 -4.87
CA GLY A 48 -0.49 2.10 -4.89
C GLY A 48 -0.53 2.79 -6.26
N ARG A 49 0.33 3.81 -6.40
CA ARG A 49 0.55 4.59 -7.63
C ARG A 49 2.02 4.91 -7.81
N GLN A 50 2.50 4.85 -9.05
CA GLN A 50 3.89 5.16 -9.43
C GLN A 50 3.92 6.36 -10.39
N GLN A 51 4.64 7.40 -10.01
CA GLN A 51 5.11 8.43 -10.92
C GLN A 51 6.49 8.04 -11.43
N LEU A 52 6.68 8.03 -12.75
CA LEU A 52 8.00 7.84 -13.34
C LEU A 52 8.84 9.13 -13.21
N PRO A 53 10.17 8.99 -13.17
CA PRO A 53 11.10 10.11 -13.14
C PRO A 53 10.88 11.07 -14.31
N ASN A 54 11.20 12.34 -14.07
CA ASN A 54 11.32 13.35 -15.10
C ASN A 54 12.55 14.24 -14.81
N ALA A 55 12.66 15.39 -15.49
CA ALA A 55 13.79 16.30 -15.29
C ALA A 55 13.82 16.98 -13.91
N GLU A 56 12.71 16.95 -13.15
CA GLU A 56 12.57 17.62 -11.86
C GLU A 56 12.67 16.66 -10.66
N PHE A 57 12.35 15.37 -10.85
CA PHE A 57 12.33 14.39 -9.78
C PHE A 57 12.62 12.97 -10.25
N ASP A 58 13.18 12.16 -9.35
CA ASP A 58 13.60 10.76 -9.59
C ASP A 58 12.44 9.76 -9.66
N GLY A 59 11.20 10.24 -9.54
CA GLY A 59 9.98 9.44 -9.48
C GLY A 59 9.52 9.20 -8.05
N PHE A 60 8.23 8.89 -7.88
CA PHE A 60 7.60 8.72 -6.58
C PHE A 60 6.65 7.54 -6.59
N TYR A 61 6.54 6.84 -5.46
CA TYR A 61 5.54 5.80 -5.27
C TYR A 61 4.80 5.99 -3.96
N TYR A 62 3.46 6.03 -4.04
CA TYR A 62 2.57 6.14 -2.88
C TYR A 62 1.63 4.94 -2.77
N ALA A 63 1.48 4.41 -1.56
CA ALA A 63 0.43 3.45 -1.20
C ALA A 63 -0.23 3.86 0.12
N LEU A 64 -1.56 3.84 0.16
CA LEU A 64 -2.33 4.19 1.34
C LEU A 64 -2.92 2.92 1.92
N ILE A 65 -2.74 2.72 3.21
CA ILE A 65 -3.12 1.49 3.90
C ILE A 65 -3.97 1.88 5.11
N THR A 66 -5.05 1.16 5.35
CA THR A 66 -5.84 1.28 6.59
C THR A 66 -5.64 0.07 7.48
N LYS A 67 -5.62 0.32 8.79
CA LYS A 67 -5.67 -0.72 9.81
C LYS A 67 -7.12 -1.03 10.13
N ASN A 68 -7.58 -2.20 9.74
CA ASN A 68 -8.89 -2.74 10.06
C ASN A 68 -8.93 -3.29 11.49
N ASN A 69 -10.13 -3.63 11.96
CA ASN A 69 -10.25 -4.47 13.15
C ASN A 69 -9.77 -5.89 12.79
N LYS A 70 -8.92 -6.50 13.61
CA LYS A 70 -8.59 -7.93 13.48
C LYS A 70 -9.89 -8.73 13.56
N LYS A 71 -10.13 -9.61 12.58
CA LYS A 71 -11.21 -10.59 12.70
C LYS A 71 -10.79 -11.58 13.78
N ASN A 72 -11.49 -11.61 14.90
CA ASN A 72 -11.38 -12.74 15.82
C ASN A 72 -11.86 -13.98 15.07
N VAL A 73 -10.94 -14.87 14.70
CA VAL A 73 -11.28 -16.21 14.22
C VAL A 73 -11.70 -17.02 15.45
N GLU A 74 -12.95 -16.86 15.88
CA GLU A 74 -13.58 -17.80 16.81
C GLU A 74 -14.13 -18.99 16.02
N ASN A 75 -13.53 -20.15 16.29
CA ASN A 75 -14.01 -21.53 16.11
C ASN A 75 -15.18 -21.79 15.13
N ARG A 76 -14.90 -22.54 14.06
CA ARG A 76 -15.85 -23.53 13.54
C ARG A 76 -15.23 -24.92 13.65
N ASN A 77 -15.47 -25.57 14.79
CA ASN A 77 -15.57 -27.03 14.81
C ASN A 77 -17.00 -27.39 14.42
N SER A 78 -17.16 -28.12 13.33
CA SER A 78 -18.25 -29.07 13.09
C SER A 78 -17.69 -30.19 12.24
#